data_AF-A0A958IZ30-F1
#
_entry.id   AF-A0A958IZ30-F1
#
_cell.length_a   1.000
_cell.length_b   1.000
_cell.length_c   1.000
_cell.angle_alpha   90.00
_cell.angle_beta   90.00
_cell.angle_gamma   90.00
#
_symmetry.space_group_name_H-M   'P 1'
#
loop_
_entity.id
_entity.type
_entity.pdbx_description
1 polymer ?
#
loop_
_entity_poly.entity_id
_entity_poly.type
_entity_poly.pdbx_seq_one_letter_code
_entity_poly.pdbx_strand_id
1 'polypeptide(L)'
;GHFDASAPADLYVFGWVDAENQEVTGLKIPGGLSFLLNFDVTAPVTGLNAFPETDRPSQVNAVFQFYHIMVAIGMALIGLTLLASFLLWRGKLFENKWLLKIFVFAVLLPQIANQVGWFTAEMGRQPWVVYGLLRTSDALSASVTANQVLFSLIMFFLIYALLFALFLYLLDKKIKHGPFDESEIEDRPLTKGITTILTGK
;
A
#
# COMPACT_ATOMS: atom_id res chain seq x y z
N GLY A 1 -5.07 12.62 -13.13
CA GLY A 1 -5.38 12.89 -14.53
C GLY A 1 -6.30 14.09 -14.63
N HIS A 2 -5.86 15.22 -14.11
CA HIS A 2 -6.53 16.51 -14.28
C HIS A 2 -5.57 17.36 -15.11
N PHE A 3 -5.92 17.62 -16.36
CA PHE A 3 -5.04 18.27 -17.31
C PHE A 3 -5.28 19.77 -17.37
N ASP A 4 -6.53 20.22 -17.36
CA ASP A 4 -6.88 21.64 -17.47
C ASP A 4 -6.19 22.51 -16.42
N ALA A 5 -5.54 23.60 -16.85
CA ALA A 5 -4.68 24.41 -16.01
C ALA A 5 -5.41 25.02 -14.80
N SER A 6 -6.68 25.43 -15.00
CA SER A 6 -7.53 25.97 -13.93
C SER A 6 -8.99 25.68 -14.26
N ALA A 7 -9.50 24.58 -13.73
CA ALA A 7 -10.89 24.15 -13.92
C ALA A 7 -11.33 23.31 -12.71
N PRO A 8 -12.65 23.16 -12.47
CA PRO A 8 -13.15 22.16 -11.55
C PRO A 8 -12.61 20.78 -11.91
N ALA A 9 -12.15 20.04 -10.90
CA ALA A 9 -11.55 18.73 -11.10
C ALA A 9 -12.53 17.62 -10.73
N ASP A 10 -12.66 16.66 -11.65
CA ASP A 10 -13.46 15.47 -11.45
C ASP A 10 -12.72 14.45 -10.57
N LEU A 11 -13.45 13.75 -9.71
CA LEU A 11 -12.90 12.63 -8.94
C LEU A 11 -13.07 11.36 -9.77
N TYR A 12 -11.96 10.74 -10.16
CA TYR A 12 -11.98 9.43 -10.81
C TYR A 12 -12.01 8.33 -9.76
N VAL A 13 -12.90 7.35 -9.93
CA VAL A 13 -12.96 6.14 -9.07
C VAL A 13 -12.07 5.04 -9.66
N PHE A 14 -12.05 4.95 -10.98
CA PHE A 14 -11.17 4.11 -11.76
C PHE A 14 -11.05 4.70 -13.17
N GLY A 15 -9.91 4.51 -13.81
CA GLY A 15 -9.71 4.97 -15.18
C GLY A 15 -8.33 4.68 -15.71
N TRP A 16 -8.12 5.08 -16.96
CA TRP A 16 -6.86 5.01 -17.67
C TRP A 16 -6.49 6.40 -18.17
N VAL A 17 -5.26 6.82 -17.90
CA VAL A 17 -4.77 8.13 -18.33
C VAL A 17 -4.00 7.96 -19.63
N ASP A 18 -4.48 8.65 -20.66
CA ASP A 18 -3.73 8.88 -21.88
C ASP A 18 -3.02 10.23 -21.76
N ALA A 19 -1.70 10.19 -21.56
CA ALA A 19 -0.90 11.39 -21.39
C ALA A 19 -0.64 12.12 -22.72
N GLU A 20 -0.70 11.42 -23.86
CA GLU A 20 -0.47 12.01 -25.18
C GLU A 20 -1.68 12.82 -25.62
N ASN A 21 -2.88 12.23 -25.48
CA ASN A 21 -4.13 12.89 -25.81
C ASN A 21 -4.68 13.78 -24.67
N GLN A 22 -4.03 13.77 -23.50
CA GLN A 22 -4.45 14.50 -22.29
C GLN A 22 -5.88 14.16 -21.83
N GLU A 23 -6.27 12.91 -22.02
CA GLU A 23 -7.59 12.41 -21.68
C GLU A 23 -7.53 11.33 -20.61
N VAL A 24 -8.60 11.22 -19.83
CA VAL A 24 -8.77 10.13 -18.86
C VAL A 24 -10.08 9.44 -19.14
N THR A 25 -10.00 8.17 -19.52
CA THR A 25 -11.15 7.32 -19.73
C THR A 25 -11.47 6.57 -18.45
N GLY A 26 -12.71 6.64 -17.95
CA GLY A 26 -13.05 5.99 -16.68
C GLY A 26 -14.32 6.49 -16.05
N LEU A 27 -14.64 5.94 -14.87
CA LEU A 27 -15.76 6.40 -14.07
C LEU A 27 -15.33 7.62 -13.25
N LYS A 28 -15.99 8.75 -13.50
CA LYS A 28 -15.72 10.01 -12.83
C LYS A 28 -16.97 10.56 -12.14
N ILE A 29 -16.75 11.24 -11.03
CA ILE A 29 -17.75 11.99 -10.27
C ILE A 29 -17.47 13.48 -10.53
N PRO A 30 -18.34 14.18 -11.28
CA PRO A 30 -18.11 15.56 -11.68
C PRO A 30 -17.88 16.49 -10.48
N GLY A 31 -16.79 17.26 -10.52
CA GLY A 31 -16.38 18.19 -9.45
C GLY A 31 -16.13 17.54 -8.08
N GLY A 32 -16.05 16.21 -8.01
CA GLY A 32 -15.83 15.48 -6.76
C GLY A 32 -14.47 15.79 -6.14
N LEU A 33 -13.42 16.01 -6.96
CA LEU A 33 -12.09 16.34 -6.43
C LEU A 33 -12.04 17.79 -5.94
N SER A 34 -12.68 18.72 -6.67
CA SER A 34 -12.86 20.10 -6.21
C SER A 34 -13.58 20.17 -4.87
N PHE A 35 -14.64 19.38 -4.70
CA PHE A 35 -15.36 19.28 -3.43
C PHE A 35 -14.49 18.71 -2.30
N LEU A 36 -13.68 17.67 -2.56
CA LEU A 36 -12.81 17.10 -1.54
C LEU A 36 -11.69 18.06 -1.08
N LEU A 37 -11.19 18.92 -1.98
CA LEU A 37 -10.11 19.85 -1.67
C LEU A 37 -10.60 21.15 -1.04
N ASN A 38 -11.69 21.72 -1.56
CA ASN A 38 -12.14 23.07 -1.23
C ASN A 38 -13.57 23.12 -0.65
N PHE A 39 -14.24 21.97 -0.45
CA PHE A 39 -15.66 21.87 -0.09
C PHE A 39 -16.62 22.60 -1.07
N ASP A 40 -16.16 22.85 -2.30
CA ASP A 40 -16.91 23.48 -3.37
C ASP A 40 -16.67 22.71 -4.68
N VAL A 41 -17.76 22.27 -5.32
CA VAL A 41 -17.75 21.48 -6.56
C VAL A 41 -17.21 22.28 -7.75
N THR A 42 -17.28 23.61 -7.69
CA THR A 42 -16.88 24.52 -8.77
C THR A 42 -15.50 25.14 -8.56
N ALA A 43 -14.88 24.92 -7.39
CA ALA A 43 -13.58 25.49 -7.10
C ALA A 43 -12.52 25.00 -8.10
N PRO A 44 -11.76 25.90 -8.74
CA PRO A 44 -10.73 25.51 -9.69
C PRO A 44 -9.58 24.81 -8.98
N VAL A 45 -9.10 23.73 -9.58
CA VAL A 45 -7.92 22.98 -9.13
C VAL A 45 -6.85 23.11 -10.20
N THR A 46 -5.61 23.37 -9.78
CA THR A 46 -4.47 23.47 -10.67
C THR A 46 -4.18 22.12 -11.32
N GLY A 47 -4.32 22.04 -12.65
CA GLY A 47 -4.02 20.84 -13.42
C GLY A 47 -2.61 20.82 -14.01
N LEU A 48 -2.30 19.73 -14.71
CA LEU A 48 -0.98 19.49 -15.29
C LEU A 48 -0.59 20.53 -16.34
N ASN A 49 -1.55 21.09 -17.08
CA ASN A 49 -1.29 22.09 -18.11
C ASN A 49 -0.88 23.46 -17.56
N ALA A 50 -0.99 23.69 -16.24
CA ALA A 50 -0.44 24.87 -15.61
C ALA A 50 1.10 24.86 -15.53
N PHE A 51 1.73 23.69 -15.71
CA PHE A 51 3.18 23.51 -15.60
C PHE A 51 3.80 23.21 -16.98
N PRO A 52 5.06 23.60 -17.24
CA PRO A 52 5.78 23.18 -18.44
C PRO A 52 5.90 21.66 -18.54
N GLU A 53 5.83 21.08 -19.75
CA GLU A 53 5.92 19.63 -19.95
C GLU A 53 7.20 19.00 -19.37
N THR A 54 8.30 19.74 -19.41
CA THR A 54 9.61 19.34 -18.87
C THR A 54 9.67 19.26 -17.35
N ASP A 55 8.65 19.79 -16.65
CA ASP A 55 8.55 19.80 -15.19
C ASP A 55 7.50 18.81 -14.68
N ARG A 56 6.75 18.17 -15.59
CA ARG A 56 5.72 17.18 -15.27
C ARG A 56 6.36 15.80 -15.08
N PRO A 57 5.73 14.93 -14.26
CA PRO A 57 6.14 13.53 -14.17
C PRO A 57 6.01 12.83 -15.53
N SER A 58 7.04 12.10 -15.93
CA SER A 58 7.06 11.38 -17.22
C SER A 58 6.04 10.23 -17.28
N GLN A 59 5.63 9.69 -16.13
CA GLN A 59 4.78 8.50 -16.02
C GLN A 59 3.46 8.82 -15.32
N VAL A 60 2.70 9.78 -15.84
CA VAL A 60 1.43 10.26 -15.25
C VAL A 60 0.42 9.12 -15.06
N ASN A 61 0.31 8.19 -16.02
CA ASN A 61 -0.61 7.06 -15.88
C ASN A 61 -0.19 6.12 -14.75
N ALA A 62 1.10 5.81 -14.60
CA ALA A 62 1.58 4.95 -13.52
C ALA A 62 1.27 5.55 -12.14
N VAL A 63 1.51 6.87 -11.97
CA VAL A 63 1.16 7.60 -10.74
C VAL A 63 -0.35 7.49 -10.47
N PHE A 64 -1.18 7.68 -11.50
CA PHE A 64 -2.63 7.54 -11.38
C PHE A 64 -3.03 6.11 -10.97
N GLN A 65 -2.48 5.07 -11.58
CA GLN A 65 -2.82 3.69 -11.24
C GLN A 65 -2.38 3.32 -9.81
N PHE A 66 -1.15 3.65 -9.42
CA PHE A 66 -0.66 3.34 -8.07
C PHE A 66 -1.46 4.06 -6.99
N TYR A 67 -1.86 5.31 -7.23
CA TYR A 67 -2.75 6.04 -6.34
C TYR A 67 -4.10 5.31 -6.15
N HIS A 68 -4.73 4.87 -7.24
CA HIS A 68 -6.03 4.18 -7.17
C HIS A 68 -5.91 2.81 -6.52
N ILE A 69 -4.83 2.05 -6.79
CA ILE A 69 -4.57 0.77 -6.13
C ILE A 69 -4.41 0.97 -4.62
N MET A 70 -3.66 1.99 -4.19
CA MET A 70 -3.48 2.33 -2.78
C MET A 70 -4.84 2.62 -2.10
N VAL A 71 -5.64 3.49 -2.71
CA VAL A 71 -6.95 3.88 -2.19
C VAL A 71 -7.90 2.68 -2.16
N ALA A 72 -7.93 1.87 -3.22
CA ALA A 72 -8.77 0.67 -3.31
C ALA A 72 -8.45 -0.34 -2.20
N ILE A 73 -7.16 -0.60 -1.95
CA ILE A 73 -6.74 -1.47 -0.85
C ILE A 73 -7.14 -0.87 0.50
N GLY A 74 -6.91 0.44 0.71
CA GLY A 74 -7.29 1.12 1.96
C GLY A 74 -8.79 1.02 2.24
N MET A 75 -9.62 1.30 1.23
CA MET A 75 -11.08 1.20 1.34
C MET A 75 -11.54 -0.24 1.57
N ALA A 76 -10.91 -1.23 0.91
CA ALA A 76 -11.21 -2.63 1.13
C ALA A 76 -10.89 -3.07 2.57
N LEU A 77 -9.74 -2.66 3.13
CA LEU A 77 -9.36 -2.96 4.51
C LEU A 77 -10.31 -2.31 5.52
N ILE A 78 -10.70 -1.05 5.30
CA ILE A 78 -11.70 -0.37 6.15
C ILE A 78 -13.03 -1.12 6.11
N GLY A 79 -13.51 -1.47 4.91
CA GLY A 79 -14.75 -2.23 4.74
C GLY A 79 -14.72 -3.61 5.42
N LEU A 80 -13.61 -4.34 5.29
CA LEU A 80 -13.40 -5.62 5.96
C LEU A 80 -13.42 -5.49 7.48
N THR A 81 -12.73 -4.49 8.02
CA THR A 81 -12.71 -4.24 9.47
C THR A 81 -14.09 -3.83 9.99
N LEU A 82 -14.81 -2.94 9.30
CA LEU A 82 -16.17 -2.56 9.68
C LEU A 82 -17.14 -3.74 9.67
N LEU A 83 -17.07 -4.59 8.64
CA LEU A 83 -17.87 -5.81 8.56
C LEU A 83 -17.53 -6.78 9.71
N ALA A 84 -16.24 -6.97 10.00
CA ALA A 84 -15.80 -7.81 11.09
C ALA A 84 -16.23 -7.28 12.46
N SER A 85 -16.13 -5.97 12.70
CA SER A 85 -16.63 -5.32 13.91
C SER A 85 -18.14 -5.46 14.07
N PHE A 86 -18.90 -5.33 12.97
CA PHE A 86 -20.35 -5.55 12.98
C PHE A 86 -20.72 -7.00 13.31
N LEU A 87 -20.03 -7.99 12.70
CA LEU A 87 -20.26 -9.40 13.00
C LEU A 87 -19.80 -9.81 14.40
N LEU A 88 -18.74 -9.16 14.91
CA LEU A 88 -18.27 -9.33 16.29
C LEU A 88 -19.33 -8.84 17.27
N TRP A 89 -19.89 -7.66 17.04
CA TRP A 89 -20.98 -7.12 17.85
C TRP A 89 -22.24 -8.02 17.82
N ARG A 90 -22.50 -8.69 16.70
CA ARG A 90 -23.57 -9.70 16.56
C ARG A 90 -23.22 -11.08 17.13
N GLY A 91 -22.00 -11.28 17.63
CA GLY A 91 -21.52 -12.57 18.16
C GLY A 91 -21.26 -13.65 17.10
N LYS A 92 -21.30 -13.32 15.80
CA LYS A 92 -21.21 -14.28 14.68
C LYS A 92 -19.87 -14.30 13.96
N LEU A 93 -18.88 -13.51 14.39
CA LEU A 93 -17.60 -13.39 13.68
C LEU A 93 -16.91 -14.75 13.50
N PHE A 94 -16.83 -15.54 14.56
CA PHE A 94 -16.12 -16.82 14.56
C PHE A 94 -16.86 -17.94 13.83
N GLU A 95 -18.15 -17.78 13.54
CA GLU A 95 -18.94 -18.71 12.73
C GLU A 95 -18.61 -18.55 11.23
N ASN A 96 -18.24 -17.34 10.82
CA ASN A 96 -18.00 -16.98 9.41
C ASN A 96 -16.58 -17.30 8.96
N LYS A 97 -16.31 -18.59 8.72
CA LYS A 97 -14.97 -19.09 8.32
C LYS A 97 -14.39 -18.45 7.06
N TRP A 98 -15.21 -17.99 6.09
CA TRP A 98 -14.65 -17.28 4.92
C TRP A 98 -13.93 -16.01 5.38
N LEU A 99 -14.54 -15.25 6.28
CA LEU A 99 -14.05 -13.90 6.62
C LEU A 99 -12.70 -14.00 7.32
N LEU A 100 -12.57 -15.01 8.19
CA LEU A 100 -11.29 -15.35 8.82
C LEU A 100 -10.23 -15.75 7.79
N LYS A 101 -10.59 -16.52 6.75
CA LYS A 101 -9.65 -16.86 5.65
C LYS A 101 -9.20 -15.62 4.89
N ILE A 102 -10.08 -14.65 4.64
CA ILE A 102 -9.70 -13.38 4.01
C ILE A 102 -8.69 -12.63 4.90
N PHE A 103 -8.90 -12.57 6.21
CA PHE A 103 -7.98 -11.90 7.13
C PHE A 103 -6.56 -12.50 7.14
N VAL A 104 -6.43 -13.81 6.93
CA VAL A 104 -5.11 -14.46 6.80
C VAL A 104 -4.31 -13.85 5.65
N PHE A 105 -4.94 -13.64 4.49
CA PHE A 105 -4.28 -13.03 3.33
C PHE A 105 -4.23 -11.50 3.40
N ALA A 106 -5.15 -10.88 4.15
CA ALA A 106 -5.23 -9.44 4.28
C ALA A 106 -3.97 -8.82 4.90
N VAL A 107 -3.13 -9.59 5.62
CA VAL A 107 -1.84 -9.11 6.16
C VAL A 107 -0.90 -8.60 5.06
N LEU A 108 -1.01 -9.11 3.83
CA LEU A 108 -0.19 -8.67 2.70
C LEU A 108 -0.67 -7.34 2.11
N LEU A 109 -1.96 -7.03 2.24
CA LEU A 109 -2.57 -5.86 1.62
C LEU A 109 -1.99 -4.53 2.14
N PRO A 110 -1.81 -4.30 3.46
CA PRO A 110 -1.14 -3.11 3.96
C PRO A 110 0.27 -2.92 3.40
N GLN A 111 1.02 -4.00 3.21
CA GLN A 111 2.39 -3.92 2.66
C GLN A 111 2.39 -3.50 1.20
N ILE A 112 1.47 -4.07 0.40
CA ILE A 112 1.29 -3.68 -1.00
C ILE A 112 0.84 -2.21 -1.08
N ALA A 113 -0.16 -1.82 -0.28
CA ALA A 113 -0.67 -0.45 -0.22
C ALA A 113 0.42 0.57 0.13
N ASN A 114 1.29 0.23 1.09
CA ASN A 114 2.43 1.07 1.46
C ASN A 114 3.39 1.24 0.28
N GLN A 115 3.76 0.15 -0.40
CA GLN A 115 4.67 0.19 -1.53
C GLN A 115 4.11 0.99 -2.72
N VAL A 116 2.83 0.81 -3.06
CA VAL A 116 2.20 1.60 -4.15
C VAL A 116 1.99 3.06 -3.75
N GLY A 117 1.78 3.35 -2.47
CA GLY A 117 1.75 4.73 -1.95
C GLY A 117 3.08 5.44 -2.14
N TRP A 118 4.18 4.80 -1.78
CA TRP A 118 5.52 5.32 -2.05
C TRP A 118 5.80 5.46 -3.54
N PHE A 119 5.44 4.49 -4.37
CA PHE A 119 5.60 4.64 -5.82
C PHE A 119 4.83 5.84 -6.37
N THR A 120 3.62 6.08 -5.89
CA THR A 120 2.82 7.26 -6.26
C THR A 120 3.55 8.56 -5.92
N ALA A 121 4.07 8.67 -4.69
CA ALA A 121 4.79 9.87 -4.23
C ALA A 121 6.11 10.08 -5.00
N GLU A 122 6.90 9.03 -5.16
CA GLU A 122 8.26 9.11 -5.73
C GLU A 122 8.22 9.34 -7.23
N MET A 123 7.33 8.63 -7.94
CA MET A 123 7.14 8.84 -9.38
C MET A 123 6.44 10.17 -9.66
N GLY A 124 5.50 10.58 -8.81
CA GLY A 124 4.82 11.88 -8.92
C GLY A 124 5.73 13.09 -8.65
N ARG A 125 6.86 12.87 -7.97
CA ARG A 125 7.86 13.91 -7.70
C ARG A 125 8.88 14.08 -8.82
N GLN A 126 9.04 13.08 -9.70
CA GLN A 126 9.90 13.24 -10.89
C GLN A 126 9.39 14.40 -11.75
N PRO A 127 10.29 15.21 -12.35
CA PRO A 127 11.75 15.05 -12.47
C PRO A 127 12.55 15.74 -11.36
N TRP A 128 11.95 16.07 -10.22
CA TRP A 128 12.57 16.86 -9.17
C TRP A 128 13.12 16.00 -8.04
N VAL A 129 14.34 16.31 -7.59
CA VAL A 129 14.86 15.87 -6.30
C VAL A 129 14.41 16.83 -5.21
N VAL A 130 14.59 18.13 -5.46
CA VAL A 130 14.06 19.21 -4.64
C VAL A 130 13.32 20.14 -5.59
N TYR A 131 12.02 20.32 -5.36
CA TYR A 131 11.16 21.07 -6.26
C TYR A 131 11.69 22.49 -6.50
N GLY A 132 11.85 22.89 -7.76
CA GLY A 132 12.37 24.19 -8.16
C GLY A 132 13.87 24.42 -7.92
N LEU A 133 14.60 23.45 -7.35
CA LEU A 133 16.00 23.61 -6.96
C LEU A 133 16.94 22.59 -7.62
N LEU A 134 16.58 21.30 -7.61
CA LEU A 134 17.46 20.23 -8.09
C LEU A 134 16.67 19.20 -8.89
N ARG A 135 17.08 18.95 -10.14
CA ARG A 135 16.52 17.89 -10.99
C ARG A 135 17.19 16.55 -10.73
N THR A 136 16.48 15.45 -10.99
CA THR A 136 17.00 14.08 -10.86
C THR A 136 18.17 13.80 -11.79
N SER A 137 18.20 14.40 -12.99
CA SER A 137 19.33 14.30 -13.92
C SER A 137 20.64 14.85 -13.36
N ASP A 138 20.53 15.90 -12.54
CA ASP A 138 21.67 16.67 -12.06
C ASP A 138 22.14 16.20 -10.67
N ALA A 139 21.39 15.28 -10.06
CA ALA A 139 21.68 14.73 -8.73
C ALA A 139 22.62 13.50 -8.76
N LEU A 140 23.11 13.11 -9.94
CA LEU A 140 24.01 11.96 -10.09
C LEU A 140 25.46 12.34 -9.76
N SER A 141 26.17 11.46 -9.05
CA SER A 141 27.58 11.69 -8.72
C SER A 141 28.47 11.48 -9.94
N ALA A 142 29.15 12.54 -10.38
CA ALA A 142 30.06 12.50 -11.53
C ALA A 142 31.31 11.62 -11.31
N SER A 143 31.65 11.31 -10.07
CA SER A 143 32.85 10.54 -9.73
C SER A 143 32.64 9.02 -9.68
N VAL A 144 31.39 8.54 -9.75
CA VAL A 144 31.06 7.12 -9.63
C VAL A 144 30.75 6.53 -11.01
N THR A 145 31.45 5.45 -11.35
CA THR A 145 31.23 4.76 -12.62
C THR A 145 29.99 3.86 -12.58
N ALA A 146 29.34 3.66 -13.72
CA ALA A 146 28.15 2.80 -13.83
C ALA A 146 28.39 1.37 -13.29
N ASN A 147 29.59 0.83 -13.48
CA ASN A 147 29.97 -0.49 -12.98
C ASN A 147 30.01 -0.55 -11.44
N GLN A 148 30.47 0.51 -10.78
CA GLN A 148 30.47 0.59 -9.31
C GLN A 148 29.04 0.64 -8.76
N VAL A 149 28.16 1.42 -9.41
CA VAL A 149 26.73 1.48 -9.04
C VAL A 149 26.10 0.09 -9.18
N LEU A 150 26.27 -0.56 -10.34
CA LEU A 150 25.70 -1.88 -10.58
C LEU A 150 26.21 -2.93 -9.58
N PHE A 151 27.51 -2.95 -9.32
CA PHE A 151 28.11 -3.86 -8.35
C PHE A 151 27.53 -3.63 -6.94
N SER A 152 27.43 -2.38 -6.49
CA SER A 152 26.84 -2.05 -5.20
C SER A 152 25.36 -2.44 -5.11
N LEU A 153 24.60 -2.25 -6.19
CA LEU A 153 23.18 -2.61 -6.27
C LEU A 153 22.98 -4.13 -6.16
N ILE A 154 23.80 -4.91 -6.87
CA ILE A 154 23.79 -6.37 -6.76
C ILE A 154 24.14 -6.80 -5.33
N MET A 155 25.16 -6.20 -4.72
CA MET A 155 25.55 -6.51 -3.34
C MET A 155 24.43 -6.22 -2.35
N PHE A 156 23.82 -5.02 -2.41
CA PHE A 156 22.70 -4.66 -1.55
C PHE A 156 21.50 -5.58 -1.77
N PHE A 157 21.19 -5.91 -3.03
CA PHE A 157 20.12 -6.84 -3.36
C PHE A 157 20.35 -8.21 -2.70
N LEU A 158 21.55 -8.78 -2.81
CA LEU A 158 21.87 -10.08 -2.22
C LEU A 158 21.75 -10.05 -0.69
N ILE A 159 22.28 -9.00 -0.05
CA ILE A 159 22.20 -8.85 1.41
C ILE A 159 20.75 -8.73 1.86
N TYR A 160 19.95 -7.88 1.21
CA TYR A 160 18.53 -7.71 1.56
C TYR A 160 17.70 -8.94 1.27
N ALA A 161 17.98 -9.67 0.19
CA ALA A 161 17.34 -10.96 -0.09
C ALA A 161 17.64 -12.01 1.00
N LEU A 162 18.88 -12.08 1.47
CA LEU A 162 19.28 -12.99 2.55
C LEU A 162 18.61 -12.60 3.87
N LEU A 163 18.59 -11.31 4.23
CA LEU A 163 17.90 -10.83 5.42
C LEU A 163 16.39 -11.11 5.36
N PHE A 164 15.78 -10.93 4.18
CA PHE A 164 14.37 -11.23 3.97
C PHE A 164 14.07 -12.73 4.12
N ALA A 165 14.91 -13.61 3.56
CA ALA A 165 14.79 -15.05 3.74
C ALA A 165 14.93 -15.47 5.21
N LEU A 166 15.90 -14.89 5.93
CA LEU A 166 16.06 -15.12 7.37
C LEU A 166 14.84 -14.64 8.16
N PHE A 167 14.30 -13.48 7.82
CA PHE A 167 13.09 -12.95 8.44
C PHE A 167 11.91 -13.90 8.25
N LEU A 168 11.66 -14.39 7.03
CA LEU A 168 10.59 -15.36 6.75
C LEU A 168 10.79 -16.66 7.53
N TYR A 169 12.02 -17.17 7.60
CA TYR A 169 12.35 -18.36 8.39
C TYR A 169 12.04 -18.16 9.88
N LEU A 170 12.48 -17.05 10.47
CA LEU A 170 12.24 -16.74 11.88
C LEU A 170 10.77 -16.50 12.18
N LEU A 171 10.05 -15.84 11.27
CA LEU A 171 8.63 -15.58 11.39
C LEU A 171 7.83 -16.89 11.34
N ASP A 172 8.08 -17.76 10.36
CA ASP A 172 7.44 -19.08 10.27
C ASP A 172 7.76 -19.95 11.50
N LYS A 173 9.02 -19.98 11.93
CA LYS A 173 9.44 -20.69 13.15
C LYS A 173 8.68 -20.21 14.38
N LYS A 174 8.54 -18.89 14.56
CA LYS A 174 7.80 -18.31 15.70
C LYS A 174 6.29 -18.55 15.61
N ILE A 175 5.69 -18.43 14.43
CA ILE A 175 4.26 -18.67 14.22
C ILE A 175 3.92 -20.14 14.53
N LYS A 176 4.76 -21.09 14.07
CA LYS A 176 4.57 -22.53 14.31
C LYS A 176 4.81 -22.93 15.77
N HIS A 177 5.77 -22.30 16.44
CA HIS A 177 6.02 -22.55 17.86
C HIS A 177 4.82 -22.13 18.73
N GLY A 178 4.03 -21.15 18.28
CA GLY A 178 2.85 -20.67 19.00
C GLY A 178 3.22 -19.88 20.27
N PRO A 179 2.21 -19.34 20.97
CA PRO A 179 2.42 -18.54 22.19
C PRO A 179 2.56 -19.36 23.47
N PHE A 180 2.43 -20.69 23.40
CA PHE A 180 2.46 -21.57 24.57
C PHE A 180 3.74 -22.40 24.51
N ASP A 181 4.59 -22.25 25.52
CA ASP A 181 5.61 -23.23 25.81
C ASP A 181 4.88 -24.49 26.30
N GLU A 182 5.14 -25.67 25.72
CA GLU A 182 4.46 -26.92 26.12
C GLU A 182 4.66 -27.21 27.61
N SER A 183 5.71 -26.66 28.21
CA SER A 183 6.00 -26.66 29.66
C SER A 183 4.92 -25.99 30.52
N GLU A 184 4.19 -24.99 30.00
CA GLU A 184 3.10 -24.31 30.73
C GLU A 184 1.73 -25.01 30.56
N ILE A 185 1.60 -25.95 29.60
CA ILE A 185 0.36 -26.70 29.36
C ILE A 185 0.15 -27.76 30.45
N GLU A 186 1.25 -28.34 30.96
CA GLU A 186 1.26 -29.38 32.00
C GLU A 186 0.79 -28.86 33.38
N ASP A 187 0.93 -27.55 33.62
CA ASP A 187 0.57 -26.91 34.90
C ASP A 187 -0.81 -26.24 34.93
N ARG A 188 -1.61 -26.37 33.86
CA ARG A 188 -2.99 -25.88 33.87
C ARG A 188 -3.88 -26.74 34.76
N PRO A 189 -4.58 -26.17 35.77
CA PRO A 189 -5.41 -26.93 36.69
C PRO A 189 -6.56 -27.66 35.98
N LEU A 190 -7.07 -27.12 34.87
CA LEU A 190 -8.14 -27.75 34.07
C LEU A 190 -7.66 -29.00 33.31
N THR A 191 -6.40 -29.00 32.83
CA THR A 191 -5.82 -30.17 32.14
C THR A 191 -5.47 -31.26 33.15
N LYS A 192 -4.92 -30.91 34.33
CA LYS A 192 -4.70 -31.86 35.44
C LYS A 192 -6.00 -32.55 35.85
N GLY A 193 -7.10 -31.81 36.01
CA GLY A 193 -8.41 -32.37 36.35
C GLY A 193 -8.94 -33.36 35.30
N ILE A 194 -8.83 -33.03 34.01
CA ILE A 194 -9.26 -33.93 32.92
C ILE A 194 -8.37 -35.17 32.87
N THR A 195 -7.05 -35.03 33.04
CA THR A 195 -6.11 -36.15 33.02
C THR A 195 -6.34 -37.09 34.20
N THR A 196 -6.52 -36.59 35.43
CA THR A 196 -6.84 -37.42 36.62
C THR A 196 -8.17 -38.16 36.46
N ILE A 197 -9.19 -37.55 35.86
CA ILE A 197 -10.47 -38.21 35.57
C ILE A 197 -10.31 -39.34 34.53
N LEU A 198 -9.43 -39.16 33.54
CA LEU A 198 -9.23 -40.13 32.45
C LEU A 198 -8.23 -41.24 32.80
N THR A 199 -7.23 -40.97 33.63
CA THR A 199 -6.16 -41.93 33.97
C THR A 199 -6.29 -42.55 35.35
N GLY A 200 -7.21 -42.06 36.19
CA GLY A 200 -7.53 -42.67 37.49
C GLY A 200 -6.39 -42.67 38.51
N LYS A 201 -5.38 -41.81 38.31
CA LYS A 201 -4.33 -41.52 39.28
C LYS A 201 -4.41 -40.06 39.74
#